data_AF-A0A941I6C9-F1
#
_entry.id   AF-A0A941I6C9-F1
#
_cell.length_a   1.000
_cell.length_b   1.000
_cell.length_c   1.000
_cell.angle_alpha   90.00
_cell.angle_beta   90.00
_cell.angle_gamma   90.00
#
_symmetry.space_group_name_H-M   'P 1'
#
loop_
_entity.id
_entity.type
_entity.pdbx_description
1 polymer ?
#
loop_
_entity_poly.entity_id
_entity_poly.type
_entity_poly.pdbx_seq_one_letter_code
_entity_poly.pdbx_strand_id
1 'polypeptide(L)'
;MRTDIPHLVSEHRECDELLHRAENALNDGQLTEALVLLNRFSDMLNRHLQEEEQDWFPAFEKQTGMTTGPTAVMRTEHADIRDMAAQAAGAANTGQAEEALAAIDTLNVLLQQHNVKEENILYPMLDRVLGAKAEGSACCGGCTCSG
;
A
#
# COMPACT_ATOMS: atom_id res chain seq x y z
N MET A 1 -14.67 -7.71 5.98
CA MET A 1 -13.47 -7.00 5.48
C MET A 1 -12.67 -6.62 6.71
N ARG A 2 -11.38 -6.98 6.73
CA ARG A 2 -10.53 -6.83 7.92
C ARG A 2 -9.96 -5.40 7.85
N THR A 3 -10.48 -4.51 8.68
CA THR A 3 -10.18 -3.06 8.66
C THR A 3 -9.20 -2.73 9.78
N ASP A 4 -7.98 -3.25 9.73
CA ASP A 4 -6.93 -2.97 10.71
C ASP A 4 -5.56 -2.80 10.06
N ILE A 5 -4.76 -1.85 10.57
CA ILE A 5 -3.43 -1.50 10.06
C ILE A 5 -2.49 -2.73 9.90
N PRO A 6 -2.48 -3.73 10.80
CA PRO A 6 -1.64 -4.92 10.63
C PRO A 6 -1.91 -5.70 9.33
N HIS A 7 -3.12 -5.62 8.77
CA HIS A 7 -3.42 -6.24 7.48
C HIS A 7 -2.67 -5.55 6.34
N LEU A 8 -2.66 -4.21 6.29
CA LEU A 8 -1.96 -3.43 5.27
C LEU A 8 -0.45 -3.77 5.24
N VAL A 9 0.16 -3.89 6.43
CA VAL A 9 1.57 -4.33 6.57
C VAL A 9 1.80 -5.77 6.09
N SER A 10 0.81 -6.65 6.25
CA SER A 10 0.89 -8.01 5.69
C SER A 10 0.85 -7.97 4.16
N GLU A 11 0.05 -7.08 3.57
CA GLU A 11 -0.04 -6.93 2.13
C GLU A 11 1.26 -6.41 1.51
N HIS A 12 1.98 -5.51 2.18
CA HIS A 12 3.34 -5.11 1.76
C HIS A 12 4.27 -6.32 1.59
N ARG A 13 4.27 -7.23 2.57
CA ARG A 13 5.13 -8.43 2.55
C ARG A 13 4.73 -9.39 1.43
N GLU A 14 3.43 -9.56 1.21
CA GLU A 14 2.92 -10.41 0.13
C GLU A 14 3.28 -9.82 -1.26
N CYS A 15 3.23 -8.49 -1.41
CA CYS A 15 3.72 -7.79 -2.60
C CYS A 15 5.22 -8.03 -2.82
N ASP A 16 6.06 -7.86 -1.78
CA ASP A 16 7.50 -8.10 -1.85
C ASP A 16 7.82 -9.57 -2.24
N GLU A 17 7.10 -10.53 -1.67
CA GLU A 17 7.25 -11.95 -2.00
C GLU A 17 6.90 -12.26 -3.46
N LEU A 18 5.83 -11.65 -4.00
CA LEU A 18 5.44 -11.83 -5.39
C LEU A 18 6.47 -11.23 -6.35
N LEU A 19 6.99 -10.04 -6.05
CA LEU A 19 8.05 -9.39 -6.84
C LEU A 19 9.34 -10.20 -6.86
N HIS A 20 9.82 -10.64 -5.70
CA HIS A 20 11.02 -11.46 -5.60
C HIS A 20 10.85 -12.78 -6.37
N ARG A 21 9.67 -13.42 -6.32
CA ARG A 21 9.41 -14.62 -7.12
C ARG A 21 9.41 -14.31 -8.63
N ALA A 22 8.85 -13.18 -9.04
CA ALA A 22 8.87 -12.76 -10.45
C ALA A 22 10.30 -12.52 -10.94
N GLU A 23 11.13 -11.86 -10.13
CA GLU A 23 12.54 -11.62 -10.40
C GLU A 23 13.31 -12.95 -10.60
N ASN A 24 13.12 -13.92 -9.70
CA ASN A 24 13.73 -15.24 -9.83
C ASN A 24 13.26 -15.95 -11.11
N ALA A 25 11.97 -15.90 -11.43
CA ALA A 25 11.45 -16.48 -12.65
C ALA A 25 12.04 -15.83 -13.92
N LEU A 26 12.24 -14.50 -13.92
CA LEU A 26 12.91 -13.79 -15.01
C LEU A 26 14.37 -14.23 -15.16
N ASN A 27 15.11 -14.32 -14.06
CA ASN A 27 16.50 -14.78 -14.03
C ASN A 27 16.64 -16.23 -14.54
N ASP A 28 15.65 -17.08 -14.27
CA ASP A 28 15.59 -18.47 -14.75
C ASP A 28 15.05 -18.60 -16.19
N GLY A 29 14.73 -17.49 -16.86
CA GLY A 29 14.17 -17.48 -18.22
C GLY A 29 12.71 -17.95 -18.31
N GLN A 30 12.01 -18.07 -17.18
CA GLN A 30 10.62 -18.52 -17.06
C GLN A 30 9.64 -17.37 -17.30
N LEU A 31 9.66 -16.78 -18.49
CA LEU A 31 8.90 -15.57 -18.85
C LEU A 31 7.39 -15.68 -18.57
N THR A 32 6.78 -16.84 -18.84
CA THR A 32 5.35 -17.04 -18.60
C THR A 32 5.01 -17.02 -17.11
N GLU A 33 5.83 -17.65 -16.28
CA GLU A 33 5.64 -17.64 -14.82
C GLU A 33 5.88 -16.24 -14.25
N ALA A 34 6.94 -15.56 -14.71
CA ALA A 34 7.21 -14.17 -14.34
C ALA A 34 6.01 -13.25 -14.63
N LEU A 35 5.40 -13.36 -15.81
CA LEU A 35 4.23 -12.56 -16.17
C LEU A 35 3.02 -12.88 -15.27
N VAL A 36 2.79 -14.14 -14.95
CA VAL A 36 1.71 -14.54 -14.01
C VAL A 36 1.94 -13.92 -12.63
N LEU A 37 3.18 -13.96 -12.13
CA LEU A 37 3.54 -13.38 -10.84
C LEU A 37 3.42 -11.86 -10.83
N LEU A 38 3.87 -11.18 -11.89
CA LEU A 38 3.75 -9.71 -12.04
C LEU A 38 2.30 -9.25 -12.14
N ASN A 39 1.43 -10.01 -12.82
CA ASN A 39 0.00 -9.70 -12.87
C ASN A 39 -0.63 -9.88 -11.49
N ARG A 40 -0.31 -10.96 -10.78
CA ARG A 40 -0.80 -11.18 -9.42
C ARG A 40 -0.32 -10.09 -8.45
N PHE A 41 0.95 -9.68 -8.56
CA PHE A 41 1.51 -8.55 -7.84
C PHE A 41 0.71 -7.27 -8.15
N SER A 42 0.48 -6.96 -9.42
CA SER A 42 -0.24 -5.76 -9.84
C SER A 42 -1.68 -5.73 -9.32
N ASP A 43 -2.37 -6.87 -9.33
CA ASP A 43 -3.73 -6.98 -8.78
C ASP A 43 -3.75 -6.74 -7.27
N MET A 44 -2.77 -7.29 -6.55
CA MET A 44 -2.65 -7.13 -5.11
C MET A 44 -2.31 -5.69 -4.72
N LEU A 45 -1.27 -5.13 -5.34
CA LEU A 45 -0.85 -3.74 -5.19
C LEU A 45 -2.03 -2.80 -5.44
N ASN A 46 -2.77 -2.98 -6.54
CA ASN A 46 -3.89 -2.10 -6.84
C ASN A 46 -5.02 -2.18 -5.80
N ARG A 47 -5.33 -3.37 -5.28
CA ARG A 47 -6.33 -3.50 -4.20
C ARG A 47 -5.87 -2.79 -2.94
N HIS A 48 -4.62 -2.99 -2.54
CA HIS A 48 -4.02 -2.35 -1.38
C HIS A 48 -4.07 -0.82 -1.47
N LEU A 49 -3.51 -0.25 -2.55
CA LEU A 49 -3.49 1.21 -2.74
C LEU A 49 -4.90 1.80 -2.89
N GLN A 50 -5.86 1.04 -3.45
CA GLN A 50 -7.26 1.47 -3.53
C GLN A 50 -7.93 1.52 -2.16
N GLU A 51 -7.67 0.55 -1.28
CA GLU A 51 -8.19 0.58 0.09
C GLU A 51 -7.70 1.83 0.81
N GLU A 52 -6.42 2.16 0.68
CA GLU A 52 -5.87 3.36 1.29
C GLU A 52 -6.49 4.65 0.72
N GLU A 53 -6.55 4.75 -0.61
CA GLU A 53 -7.05 5.95 -1.29
C GLU A 53 -8.54 6.20 -1.08
N GLN A 54 -9.34 5.13 -0.89
CA GLN A 54 -10.80 5.21 -0.83
C GLN A 54 -11.35 5.14 0.61
N ASP A 55 -10.67 4.44 1.52
CA ASP A 55 -11.15 4.24 2.88
C ASP A 55 -10.30 5.00 3.90
N TRP A 56 -8.99 4.76 3.94
CA TRP A 56 -8.12 5.28 4.99
C TRP A 56 -7.80 6.77 4.85
N PHE A 57 -7.37 7.21 3.67
CA PHE A 57 -7.00 8.60 3.44
C PHE A 57 -8.21 9.55 3.60
N PRO A 58 -9.41 9.24 3.05
CA PRO A 58 -10.57 10.10 3.27
C PRO A 58 -11.01 10.17 4.74
N ALA A 59 -10.92 9.06 5.49
CA ALA A 59 -11.22 9.05 6.92
C ALA A 59 -10.26 9.95 7.72
N PHE A 60 -8.97 9.89 7.41
CA PHE A 60 -7.94 10.76 7.98
C PHE A 60 -8.15 12.24 7.65
N GLU A 61 -8.35 12.55 6.37
CA GLU A 61 -8.55 13.91 5.88
C GLU A 61 -9.80 14.55 6.49
N LYS A 62 -10.89 13.77 6.62
CA LYS A 62 -12.12 14.23 7.28
C LYS A 62 -11.90 14.59 8.75
N GLN A 63 -11.04 13.85 9.45
CA GLN A 63 -10.83 14.05 10.89
C GLN A 63 -9.79 15.14 11.19
N THR A 64 -8.82 15.35 10.29
CA THR A 64 -7.72 16.32 10.48
C THR A 64 -7.92 17.62 9.71
N GLY A 65 -8.72 17.62 8.64
CA GLY A 65 -8.82 18.71 7.67
C GLY A 65 -7.62 18.86 6.73
N MET A 66 -6.63 17.96 6.80
CA MET A 66 -5.38 18.06 6.04
C MET A 66 -5.48 17.40 4.66
N THR A 67 -5.91 18.15 3.63
CA THR A 67 -6.10 17.60 2.26
C THR A 67 -4.88 17.75 1.33
N THR A 68 -3.91 18.59 1.68
CA THR A 68 -2.67 18.80 0.90
C THR A 68 -1.43 18.28 1.63
N GLY A 69 -1.63 17.33 2.55
CA GLY A 69 -0.61 16.81 3.45
C GLY A 69 -0.10 15.42 3.06
N PRO A 70 0.15 14.52 4.03
CA PRO A 70 0.83 13.25 3.77
C PRO A 70 0.07 12.36 2.78
N THR A 71 -1.26 12.36 2.80
CA THR A 71 -2.11 11.58 1.89
C THR A 71 -2.05 12.07 0.43
N ALA A 72 -1.72 13.34 0.19
CA ALA A 72 -1.53 13.85 -1.17
C ALA A 72 -0.18 13.37 -1.75
N VAL A 73 0.85 13.31 -0.91
CA VAL A 73 2.17 12.77 -1.28
C VAL A 73 2.06 11.27 -1.59
N MET A 74 1.37 10.49 -0.75
CA MET A 74 1.16 9.06 -1.01
C MET A 74 0.47 8.81 -2.34
N ARG A 75 -0.61 9.54 -2.68
CA ARG A 75 -1.28 9.39 -3.98
C ARG A 75 -0.36 9.64 -5.18
N THR A 76 0.58 10.57 -5.09
CA THR A 76 1.58 10.78 -6.14
C THR A 76 2.52 9.57 -6.24
N GLU A 77 3.03 9.08 -5.11
CA GLU A 77 3.90 7.89 -5.07
C GLU A 77 3.16 6.64 -5.58
N HIS A 78 1.88 6.49 -5.26
CA HIS A 78 1.04 5.39 -5.75
C HIS A 78 0.92 5.41 -7.28
N ALA A 79 0.84 6.59 -7.90
CA ALA A 79 0.82 6.70 -9.36
C ALA A 79 2.16 6.25 -9.95
N ASP A 80 3.28 6.72 -9.40
CA ASP A 80 4.62 6.33 -9.86
C ASP A 80 4.87 4.81 -9.70
N ILE A 81 4.43 4.23 -8.58
CA ILE A 81 4.51 2.78 -8.30
C ILE A 81 3.69 1.97 -9.30
N ARG A 82 2.45 2.39 -9.60
CA ARG A 82 1.59 1.72 -10.60
C ARG A 82 2.20 1.78 -12.00
N ASP A 83 2.74 2.92 -12.37
CA ASP A 83 3.39 3.10 -13.68
C ASP A 83 4.63 2.21 -13.80
N MET A 84 5.42 2.05 -12.74
CA MET A 84 6.58 1.17 -12.74
C MET A 84 6.18 -0.32 -12.77
N ALA A 85 5.14 -0.70 -12.03
CA ALA A 85 4.57 -2.05 -12.08
C ALA A 85 4.08 -2.42 -13.49
N ALA A 86 3.39 -1.49 -14.16
CA ALA A 86 2.93 -1.66 -15.53
C ALA A 86 4.09 -1.81 -16.53
N GLN A 87 5.18 -1.07 -16.33
CA GLN A 87 6.40 -1.20 -17.15
C GLN A 87 7.04 -2.59 -16.99
N ALA A 88 7.20 -3.09 -15.77
CA ALA A 88 7.74 -4.43 -15.51
C ALA A 88 6.89 -5.52 -16.17
N ALA A 89 5.57 -5.49 -15.97
CA ALA A 89 4.65 -6.45 -16.59
C ALA A 89 4.63 -6.36 -18.12
N GLY A 90 4.67 -5.15 -18.68
CA GLY A 90 4.74 -4.92 -20.13
C GLY A 90 6.02 -5.46 -20.76
N ALA A 91 7.17 -5.23 -20.13
CA ALA A 91 8.45 -5.78 -20.56
C ALA A 91 8.45 -7.31 -20.53
N ALA A 92 7.99 -7.92 -19.42
CA ALA A 92 7.87 -9.37 -19.32
C ALA A 92 6.93 -9.96 -20.39
N ASN A 93 5.78 -9.32 -20.65
CA ASN A 93 4.82 -9.75 -21.67
C ASN A 93 5.37 -9.69 -23.10
N THR A 94 6.33 -8.80 -23.36
CA THR A 94 7.00 -8.68 -24.67
C THR A 94 8.30 -9.49 -24.76
N GLY A 95 8.62 -10.27 -23.73
CA GLY A 95 9.84 -11.10 -23.67
C GLY A 95 11.13 -10.32 -23.43
N GLN A 96 11.01 -9.07 -23.00
CA GLN A 96 12.11 -8.16 -22.66
C GLN A 96 12.52 -8.37 -21.19
N ALA A 97 13.25 -9.45 -20.93
CA ALA A 97 13.57 -9.89 -19.56
C ALA A 97 14.48 -8.91 -18.81
N GLU A 98 15.49 -8.35 -19.48
CA GLU A 98 16.44 -7.41 -18.88
C GLU A 98 15.75 -6.09 -18.51
N GLU A 99 14.86 -5.60 -19.38
CA GLU A 99 14.05 -4.42 -19.12
C GLU A 99 13.04 -4.65 -17.99
N ALA A 100 12.46 -5.86 -17.91
CA ALA A 100 11.58 -6.23 -16.80
C ALA A 100 12.33 -6.24 -15.46
N LEU A 101 13.53 -6.83 -15.43
CA LEU A 101 14.39 -6.84 -14.23
C LEU A 101 14.77 -5.42 -13.79
N ALA A 102 15.20 -4.56 -14.72
CA ALA A 102 15.54 -3.17 -14.42
C ALA A 102 14.34 -2.37 -13.86
N ALA A 103 13.14 -2.62 -14.38
CA ALA A 103 11.91 -2.02 -13.85
C ALA A 103 11.58 -2.56 -12.44
N ILE A 104 11.76 -3.86 -12.19
CA ILE A 104 11.59 -4.47 -10.87
C ILE A 104 12.58 -3.89 -9.85
N ASP A 105 13.85 -3.70 -10.20
CA ASP A 105 14.85 -3.07 -9.32
C ASP A 105 14.41 -1.67 -8.89
N THR A 106 13.94 -0.87 -9.84
CA THR A 106 13.44 0.48 -9.57
C THR A 106 12.18 0.44 -8.69
N LEU A 107 11.26 -0.46 -9.01
CA LEU A 107 10.02 -0.66 -8.26
C LEU A 107 10.27 -1.07 -6.81
N ASN A 108 11.22 -1.98 -6.56
CA ASN A 108 11.62 -2.40 -5.22
C ASN A 108 12.09 -1.21 -4.36
N VAL A 109 12.88 -0.29 -4.95
CA VAL A 109 13.32 0.92 -4.26
C VAL A 109 12.14 1.85 -3.95
N LEU A 110 11.23 2.05 -4.91
CA LEU A 110 10.04 2.88 -4.71
C LEU A 110 9.15 2.32 -3.60
N LEU A 111 8.84 1.02 -3.64
CA LEU A 111 8.04 0.34 -2.62
C LEU A 111 8.70 0.42 -1.25
N GLN A 112 10.01 0.15 -1.15
CA GLN A 112 10.70 0.25 0.14
C GLN A 112 10.58 1.66 0.74
N GLN A 113 10.80 2.70 -0.07
CA GLN A 113 10.71 4.08 0.39
C GLN A 113 9.29 4.48 0.78
N HIS A 114 8.31 4.00 0.01
CA HIS A 114 6.89 4.21 0.24
C HIS A 114 6.43 3.53 1.53
N ASN A 115 6.64 2.21 1.65
CA ASN A 115 6.25 1.41 2.82
C ASN A 115 6.87 1.97 4.11
N VAL A 116 8.12 2.46 4.07
CA VAL A 116 8.77 3.09 5.23
C VAL A 116 8.02 4.35 5.70
N LYS A 117 7.51 5.18 4.79
CA LYS A 117 6.73 6.36 5.15
C LYS A 117 5.39 5.96 5.73
N GLU A 118 4.76 4.95 5.16
CA GLU A 118 3.48 4.48 5.66
C GLU A 118 3.59 3.88 7.05
N GLU A 119 4.44 2.86 7.21
CA GLU A 119 4.55 2.11 8.45
C GLU A 119 5.12 2.94 9.60
N ASN A 120 6.05 3.87 9.34
CA ASN A 120 6.71 4.64 10.41
C ASN A 120 6.10 6.02 10.64
N ILE A 121 5.33 6.56 9.69
CA ILE A 121 4.78 7.92 9.77
C ILE A 121 3.26 7.91 9.64
N LEU A 122 2.74 7.46 8.50
CA LEU A 122 1.31 7.60 8.20
C LEU A 122 0.43 6.72 9.06
N TYR A 123 0.72 5.42 9.15
CA TYR A 123 -0.05 4.46 9.92
C TYR A 123 -0.09 4.79 11.42
N PRO A 124 1.02 5.19 12.09
CA PRO A 124 0.96 5.71 13.46
C PRO A 124 0.10 6.97 13.60
N MET A 125 0.05 7.84 12.59
CA MET A 125 -0.82 9.02 12.60
C MET A 125 -2.29 8.61 12.43
N LEU A 126 -2.60 7.69 11.52
CA LEU A 126 -3.93 7.11 11.32
C LEU A 126 -4.43 6.47 12.62
N ASP A 127 -3.62 5.64 13.26
CA ASP A 127 -3.98 4.95 14.50
C ASP A 127 -4.32 5.94 15.63
N ARG A 128 -3.50 6.99 15.80
CA ARG A 128 -3.78 8.03 16.81
C ARG A 128 -5.06 8.80 16.52
N VAL A 129 -5.30 9.15 15.26
CA VAL A 129 -6.44 9.99 14.87
C VAL A 129 -7.75 9.20 14.86
N LEU A 130 -7.72 7.97 14.34
CA LEU A 130 -8.90 7.12 14.18
C LEU A 130 -9.16 6.28 15.44
N GLY A 131 -8.11 5.80 16.12
CA GLY A 131 -8.19 5.07 17.39
C GLY A 131 -8.65 5.95 18.56
N ALA A 132 -8.17 7.19 18.67
CA ALA A 132 -8.62 8.10 19.75
C ALA A 132 -10.14 8.39 19.72
N LYS A 133 -10.79 8.24 18.56
CA LYS A 133 -12.24 8.40 18.44
C LYS A 133 -13.03 7.17 18.90
N ALA A 134 -12.47 5.97 18.76
CA ALA A 134 -13.10 4.76 19.29
C ALA A 134 -13.22 4.81 20.82
N GLU A 135 -12.25 5.46 21.48
CA GLU A 135 -12.24 5.65 22.94
C GLU A 135 -13.04 6.88 23.40
N GLY A 136 -13.22 7.88 22.52
CA GLY A 136 -13.92 9.13 22.82
C GLY A 136 -15.46 9.11 22.77
N SER A 137 -16.10 7.98 22.45
CA SER A 137 -17.58 7.85 22.39
C SER A 137 -18.19 7.13 23.61
N ALA A 138 -17.44 7.01 24.71
CA ALA A 138 -17.95 6.57 26.01
C ALA A 138 -17.89 7.73 27.02
N CYS A 139 -18.47 8.89 26.69
CA CYS A 139 -18.77 9.88 27.72
C CYS A 139 -20.10 9.51 28.38
N CYS A 140 -19.94 8.96 29.58
CA CYS A 140 -20.92 8.40 30.48
C CYS A 140 -22.16 9.30 30.66
N GLY A 141 -23.29 8.86 30.11
CA GLY A 141 -24.59 9.27 30.64
C GLY A 141 -24.79 8.62 32.01
N GLY A 142 -24.93 9.43 33.06
CA GLY A 142 -25.47 8.98 34.34
C GLY A 142 -24.63 9.31 35.57
N CYS A 143 -24.44 10.60 35.88
CA CYS A 143 -24.38 11.02 37.28
C CYS A 143 -25.77 11.56 37.65
N THR A 144 -26.59 10.68 38.21
CA THR A 144 -27.86 11.03 38.85
C THR A 144 -27.59 11.88 40.09
N CYS A 145 -28.30 13.00 40.20
CA CYS A 145 -28.40 13.79 41.42
C CYS A 145 -28.76 12.92 42.64
N SER A 146 -28.15 13.21 43.79
CA SER A 146 -28.66 12.83 45.12
C SER A 146 -28.10 13.79 46.16
N GLY A 147 -28.98 14.43 46.93
CA GLY A 147 -28.67 15.23 48.11
C GLY A 147 -29.23 16.62 48.07
#